data_AF-W5N6F9-F1
#
_entry.id   AF-W5N6F9-F1
#
_cell.length_a   1.000
_cell.length_b   1.000
_cell.length_c   1.000
_cell.angle_alpha   90.00
_cell.angle_beta   90.00
_cell.angle_gamma   90.00
#
_symmetry.space_group_name_H-M   'P 1'
#
loop_
_entity.id
_entity.type
_entity.pdbx_description
1 polymer ?
#
loop_
_entity_poly.entity_id
_entity_poly.type
_entity_poly.pdbx_seq_one_letter_code
_entity_poly.pdbx_strand_id
1 'polypeptide(L)'
;MPTRCAFREHLIEVSLNLLKDMGGHFPRECIKDNVLITFPANVLFSSFAQTQNENIQPVVYETLRSVNTLFQSEGRPSTWDQRKLEDFQSVVFRQVSDFKKCALRNRTRRETSSANNSTVQLKTYFKKMGRFLEEKNYSSC
;
A
#
# COMPACT_ATOMS: atom_id res chain seq x y z
N MET A 1 -9.85 27.70 -3.94
CA MET A 1 -8.38 27.62 -4.12
C MET A 1 -8.02 26.24 -4.65
N PRO A 2 -7.13 26.10 -5.65
CA PRO A 2 -6.74 24.79 -6.15
C PRO A 2 -5.90 24.07 -5.09
N THR A 3 -6.46 23.01 -4.49
CA THR A 3 -5.71 22.14 -3.60
C THR A 3 -4.55 21.53 -4.40
N ARG A 4 -3.32 21.93 -4.09
CA ARG A 4 -2.11 21.31 -4.67
C ARG A 4 -2.12 19.85 -4.25
N CYS A 5 -2.01 18.96 -5.22
CA CYS A 5 -1.88 17.53 -5.00
C CYS A 5 -0.48 17.26 -4.48
N ALA A 6 -0.31 17.46 -3.17
CA ALA A 6 0.95 17.25 -2.50
C ALA A 6 0.88 15.93 -1.74
N PHE A 7 1.82 15.04 -2.06
CA PHE A 7 2.16 13.91 -1.21
C PHE A 7 2.52 14.45 0.18
N ARG A 8 1.80 14.02 1.21
CA ARG A 8 2.06 14.45 2.60
C ARG A 8 3.08 13.51 3.20
N GLU A 9 4.35 13.85 3.03
CA GLU A 9 5.50 13.07 3.53
C GLU A 9 5.33 12.68 5.01
N HIS A 10 4.90 13.61 5.86
CA HIS A 10 4.64 13.34 7.27
C HIS A 10 3.62 12.20 7.51
N LEU A 11 2.56 12.09 6.70
CA LEU A 11 1.60 10.98 6.89
C LEU A 11 2.24 9.63 6.57
N ILE A 12 3.19 9.61 5.64
CA ILE A 12 3.89 8.37 5.23
C ILE A 12 4.82 7.93 6.35
N GLU A 13 5.59 8.87 6.89
CA GLU A 13 6.42 8.64 8.08
C GLU A 13 5.60 8.09 9.25
N VAL A 14 4.46 8.71 9.55
CA VAL A 14 3.54 8.24 10.61
C VAL A 14 3.05 6.82 10.32
N SER A 15 2.59 6.53 9.10
CA SER A 15 2.13 5.19 8.74
C SER A 15 3.23 4.12 8.82
N LEU A 16 4.47 4.46 8.43
CA LEU A 16 5.61 3.55 8.51
C LEU A 16 6.02 3.27 9.96
N ASN A 17 6.02 4.30 10.82
CA ASN A 17 6.32 4.13 12.23
C ASN A 17 5.25 3.27 12.94
N LEU A 18 3.96 3.51 12.65
CA LEU A 18 2.88 2.67 13.18
C LEU A 18 3.01 1.21 12.72
N LEU A 19 3.33 0.96 11.45
CA LEU A 19 3.56 -0.38 10.91
C LEU A 19 4.73 -1.09 11.58
N LYS A 20 5.83 -0.36 11.82
CA LYS A 20 7.00 -0.89 12.52
C LYS A 20 6.68 -1.27 13.97
N ASP A 21 5.84 -0.48 14.63
CA ASP A 21 5.65 -0.58 16.08
C ASP A 21 4.42 -1.39 16.51
N MET A 22 3.44 -1.63 15.62
CA MET A 22 2.18 -2.31 15.97
C MET A 22 2.38 -3.79 16.34
N GLY A 23 3.34 -4.47 15.71
CA GLY A 23 3.63 -5.88 15.95
C GLY A 23 4.77 -6.12 16.95
N GLY A 24 5.41 -5.06 17.45
CA GLY A 24 6.61 -5.17 18.27
C GLY A 24 7.79 -5.80 17.50
N HIS A 25 8.56 -6.64 18.17
CA HIS A 25 9.68 -7.34 17.53
C HIS A 25 9.16 -8.47 16.63
N PHE A 26 9.74 -8.61 15.44
CA PHE A 26 9.39 -9.71 14.53
C PHE A 26 9.70 -11.08 15.18
N PRO A 27 8.72 -11.99 15.32
CA PRO A 27 8.95 -13.28 15.95
C PRO A 27 9.89 -14.16 15.10
N ARG A 28 10.94 -14.71 15.72
CA ARG A 28 11.96 -15.49 14.99
C ARG A 28 11.41 -16.82 14.49
N GLU A 29 10.41 -17.35 15.15
CA GLU A 29 9.67 -18.55 14.76
C GLU A 29 9.02 -18.40 13.38
N CYS A 30 8.56 -17.19 13.02
CA CYS A 30 7.92 -16.91 11.73
C CYS A 30 8.88 -16.94 10.54
N ILE A 31 10.20 -16.94 10.78
CA ILE A 31 11.21 -17.03 9.71
C ILE A 31 11.05 -18.33 8.91
N LYS A 32 10.60 -19.42 9.56
CA LYS A 32 10.36 -20.71 8.90
C LYS A 32 9.19 -20.68 7.92
N ASP A 33 8.24 -19.78 8.14
CA ASP A 33 7.05 -19.57 7.30
C ASP A 33 7.28 -18.52 6.22
N ASN A 34 8.49 -17.98 6.09
CA ASN A 34 8.83 -16.98 5.10
C ASN A 34 8.47 -17.45 3.68
N VAL A 35 7.69 -16.61 3.00
CA VAL A 35 7.32 -16.80 1.60
C VAL A 35 7.99 -15.74 0.74
N LEU A 36 8.45 -16.16 -0.44
CA LEU A 36 8.98 -15.23 -1.43
C LEU A 36 7.84 -14.61 -2.24
N ILE A 37 7.31 -13.49 -1.77
CA ILE A 37 6.41 -12.63 -2.54
C ILE A 37 7.20 -11.40 -2.99
N THR A 38 7.79 -11.48 -4.19
CA THR A 38 8.67 -10.43 -4.70
C THR A 38 7.89 -9.17 -5.08
N PHE A 39 8.28 -8.03 -4.49
CA PHE A 39 7.74 -6.72 -4.86
C PHE A 39 8.15 -6.35 -6.29
N PRO A 40 7.20 -5.93 -7.17
CA PRO A 40 7.51 -5.59 -8.55
C PRO A 40 8.16 -4.21 -8.66
N ALA A 41 9.42 -4.07 -8.21
CA ALA A 41 10.12 -2.80 -8.13
C ALA A 41 10.23 -2.06 -9.48
N ASN A 42 10.18 -2.79 -10.59
CA ASN A 42 10.13 -2.25 -11.95
C ASN A 42 8.98 -1.26 -12.18
N VAL A 43 7.86 -1.37 -11.44
CA VAL A 43 6.74 -0.42 -11.54
C VAL A 43 7.11 0.99 -11.08
N LEU A 44 8.10 1.10 -10.18
CA LEU A 44 8.66 2.37 -9.74
C LEU A 44 9.56 2.92 -10.86
N PHE A 45 10.50 2.10 -11.35
CA PHE A 45 11.46 2.52 -12.37
C PHE A 45 10.83 2.85 -13.73
N SER A 46 9.82 2.10 -14.20
CA SER A 46 9.10 2.40 -15.44
C SER A 46 8.38 3.75 -15.39
N SER A 47 7.98 4.17 -14.19
CA SER A 47 7.31 5.44 -13.93
C SER A 47 8.30 6.60 -13.82
N PHE A 48 9.55 6.35 -13.39
CA PHE A 48 10.61 7.36 -13.31
C PHE A 48 11.40 7.53 -14.61
N ALA A 49 11.56 6.45 -15.41
CA ALA A 49 12.31 6.46 -16.66
C ALA A 49 11.56 7.16 -17.80
N GLN A 50 10.23 7.20 -17.75
CA GLN A 50 9.43 8.07 -18.60
C GLN A 50 9.36 9.43 -17.92
N THR A 51 9.93 10.46 -18.54
CA THR A 51 10.11 11.86 -18.09
C THR A 51 8.83 12.62 -17.68
N GLN A 52 7.72 11.92 -17.43
CA GLN A 52 6.44 12.47 -17.05
C GLN A 52 6.13 12.06 -15.60
N ASN A 53 6.37 12.98 -14.67
CA ASN A 53 5.96 12.93 -13.26
C ASN A 53 4.46 12.61 -13.06
N GLU A 54 3.66 12.63 -14.14
CA GLU A 54 2.23 12.30 -14.17
C GLU A 54 1.95 10.79 -13.99
N ASN A 55 2.89 9.89 -14.34
CA ASN A 55 2.65 8.44 -14.31
C ASN A 55 2.81 7.79 -12.93
N ILE A 56 3.39 8.47 -11.92
CA ILE A 56 3.64 7.87 -10.60
C ILE A 56 2.44 7.96 -9.64
N GLN A 57 1.57 8.94 -9.83
CA GLN A 57 0.42 9.13 -8.93
C GLN A 57 -0.56 7.95 -8.93
N PRO A 58 -0.91 7.34 -10.10
CA PRO A 58 -1.71 6.12 -10.12
C PRO A 58 -1.05 4.95 -9.38
N VAL A 59 0.28 4.83 -9.47
CA VAL A 59 1.06 3.80 -8.77
C VAL A 59 0.97 3.99 -7.27
N VAL A 60 1.25 5.20 -6.76
CA VAL A 60 1.15 5.52 -5.33
C VAL A 60 -0.28 5.32 -4.81
N TYR A 61 -1.28 5.80 -5.55
CA TYR A 61 -2.68 5.62 -5.18
C TYR A 61 -3.06 4.13 -5.11
N GLU A 62 -2.65 3.32 -6.09
CA GLU A 62 -2.95 1.89 -6.07
C GLU A 62 -2.22 1.16 -4.94
N THR A 63 -0.98 1.53 -4.63
CA THR A 63 -0.25 0.99 -3.47
C THR A 63 -1.00 1.28 -2.17
N LEU A 64 -1.33 2.55 -1.90
CA LEU A 64 -2.06 2.94 -0.69
C LEU A 64 -3.43 2.27 -0.60
N ARG A 65 -4.16 2.19 -1.72
CA ARG A 65 -5.45 1.52 -1.79
C ARG A 65 -5.34 0.03 -1.49
N SER A 66 -4.32 -0.63 -2.04
CA SER A 66 -4.09 -2.06 -1.82
C SER A 66 -3.68 -2.36 -0.38
N VAL A 67 -2.83 -1.52 0.22
CA VAL A 67 -2.51 -1.59 1.66
C VAL A 67 -3.78 -1.41 2.50
N ASN A 68 -4.59 -0.38 2.21
CA ASN A 68 -5.84 -0.16 2.93
C ASN A 68 -6.76 -1.37 2.88
N THR A 69 -6.93 -2.00 1.70
CA THR A 69 -7.74 -3.21 1.55
C THR A 69 -7.17 -4.40 2.31
N LEU A 70 -5.86 -4.64 2.23
CA LEU A 70 -5.19 -5.74 2.95
C LEU A 70 -5.38 -5.60 4.46
N PHE A 71 -5.26 -4.39 4.99
CA PHE A 71 -5.43 -4.14 6.42
C PHE A 71 -6.89 -4.02 6.85
N GLN A 72 -7.86 -3.98 5.93
CA GLN A 72 -9.29 -4.02 6.26
C GLN A 72 -9.86 -5.44 6.29
N SER A 73 -9.11 -6.46 5.82
CA SER A 73 -9.54 -7.85 5.92
C SER A 73 -9.68 -8.30 7.37
N GLU A 74 -10.50 -9.32 7.60
CA GLU A 74 -10.60 -10.02 8.87
C GLU A 74 -9.31 -10.84 9.14
N GLY A 75 -9.20 -11.45 10.32
CA GLY A 75 -8.07 -12.33 10.64
C GLY A 75 -6.76 -11.59 10.90
N ARG A 76 -6.77 -10.51 11.67
CA ARG A 76 -5.52 -9.86 12.09
C ARG A 76 -5.02 -10.48 13.39
N PRO A 77 -3.70 -10.58 13.60
CA PRO A 77 -3.17 -11.08 14.85
C PRO A 77 -3.68 -10.24 16.03
N SER A 78 -4.29 -10.90 17.02
CA SER A 78 -4.75 -10.25 18.27
C SER A 78 -3.57 -9.74 19.11
N THR A 79 -2.36 -10.22 18.82
CA THR A 79 -1.10 -9.82 19.46
C THR A 79 -0.63 -8.43 19.07
N TRP A 80 -1.14 -7.87 17.97
CA TRP A 80 -0.81 -6.50 17.58
C TRP A 80 -1.48 -5.48 18.50
N ASP A 81 -0.81 -4.36 18.71
CA ASP A 81 -1.38 -3.20 19.41
C ASP A 81 -2.57 -2.65 18.60
N GLN A 82 -3.78 -2.90 19.11
CA GLN A 82 -5.02 -2.56 18.40
C GLN A 82 -5.17 -1.05 18.20
N ARG A 83 -4.68 -0.22 19.14
CA ARG A 83 -4.75 1.25 18.97
C ARG A 83 -3.85 1.70 17.83
N LYS A 84 -2.61 1.18 17.77
CA LYS A 84 -1.69 1.50 16.66
C LYS A 84 -2.19 0.99 15.32
N LEU A 85 -2.85 -0.16 15.30
CA LEU A 85 -3.49 -0.70 14.11
C LEU A 85 -4.65 0.20 13.62
N GLU A 86 -5.53 0.63 14.53
CA GLU A 86 -6.62 1.57 14.22
C GLU A 86 -6.09 2.91 13.72
N ASP A 87 -5.04 3.45 14.35
CA ASP A 87 -4.35 4.66 13.92
C ASP A 87 -3.75 4.48 12.53
N PHE A 88 -3.08 3.35 12.28
CA PHE A 88 -2.50 3.04 10.98
C PHE A 88 -3.56 3.01 9.88
N GLN A 89 -4.65 2.28 10.10
CA GLN A 89 -5.77 2.20 9.17
C GLN A 89 -6.38 3.58 8.89
N SER A 90 -6.53 4.41 9.93
CA SER A 90 -7.07 5.77 9.82
C SER A 90 -6.15 6.68 8.99
N VAL A 91 -4.83 6.61 9.23
CA VAL A 91 -3.83 7.37 8.48
C VAL A 91 -3.79 6.92 7.01
N VAL A 92 -3.76 5.61 6.75
CA VAL A 92 -3.74 5.06 5.38
C VAL A 92 -5.04 5.41 4.64
N PHE A 93 -6.20 5.28 5.28
CA PHE A 93 -7.47 5.69 4.70
C PHE A 93 -7.47 7.18 4.31
N ARG A 94 -6.92 8.04 5.17
CA ARG A 94 -6.76 9.47 4.87
C ARG A 94 -5.84 9.70 3.67
N GLN A 95 -4.71 9.01 3.60
CA GLN A 95 -3.79 9.08 2.46
C GLN A 95 -4.50 8.66 1.16
N VAL A 96 -5.28 7.56 1.17
CA VAL A 96 -6.07 7.12 0.02
C VAL A 96 -7.10 8.17 -0.39
N SER A 97 -7.84 8.75 0.56
CA SER A 97 -8.85 9.77 0.31
C SER A 97 -8.26 11.04 -0.30
N ASP A 98 -7.12 11.49 0.22
CA ASP A 98 -6.39 12.65 -0.28
C ASP A 98 -5.84 12.38 -1.69
N PHE A 99 -5.26 11.20 -1.94
CA PHE A 99 -4.77 10.82 -3.27
C PHE A 99 -5.90 10.57 -4.28
N LYS A 100 -7.06 10.07 -3.87
CA LYS A 100 -8.22 9.85 -4.75
C LYS A 100 -8.70 11.16 -5.37
N LYS A 101 -8.76 12.23 -4.57
CA LYS A 101 -9.12 13.58 -5.04
C LYS A 101 -8.14 14.07 -6.13
N CYS A 102 -6.89 13.66 -6.04
CA CYS A 102 -5.85 13.97 -7.02
C CYS A 102 -5.91 13.10 -8.27
N ALA A 103 -6.09 11.79 -8.11
CA ALA A 103 -6.20 10.85 -9.23
C ALA A 103 -7.44 11.12 -10.09
N LEU A 104 -8.60 11.42 -9.49
CA LEU A 104 -9.83 11.75 -10.21
C LEU A 104 -9.70 13.04 -11.05
N ARG A 105 -8.90 14.01 -10.59
CA ARG A 105 -8.62 15.24 -11.36
C ARG A 105 -7.68 15.01 -12.55
N ASN A 106 -6.87 13.95 -12.51
CA ASN A 106 -5.95 13.57 -13.57
C ASN A 106 -6.52 12.50 -14.53
N ARG A 107 -7.64 11.85 -14.18
CA ARG A 107 -8.37 10.94 -15.11
C ARG A 107 -8.93 11.65 -16.34
N THR A 108 -9.17 12.95 -16.28
CA THR A 108 -9.46 13.78 -17.47
C THR A 108 -8.22 13.97 -18.37
N ARG A 109 -7.03 13.58 -17.92
CA ARG A 109 -5.75 13.71 -18.64
C ARG A 109 -5.05 12.34 -18.77
N ARG A 110 -5.64 11.46 -19.60
CA ARG A 110 -5.04 10.24 -20.20
C ARG A 110 -4.52 9.18 -19.21
N GLU A 111 -5.30 8.11 -19.04
CA GLU A 111 -4.76 6.82 -18.56
C GLU A 111 -3.78 6.28 -19.61
N THR A 112 -2.47 6.35 -19.32
CA THR A 112 -1.45 5.76 -20.20
C THR A 112 -1.39 4.25 -20.00
N SER A 113 -1.13 3.49 -21.07
CA SER A 113 -1.04 2.01 -21.03
C SER A 113 0.00 1.51 -20.02
N SER A 114 1.08 2.27 -19.80
CA SER A 114 2.16 1.95 -18.85
C SER A 114 1.73 2.08 -17.38
N ALA A 115 0.96 3.12 -17.02
CA ALA A 115 0.39 3.25 -15.67
C ALA A 115 -0.63 2.13 -15.39
N ASN A 116 -1.42 1.75 -16.39
CA ASN A 116 -2.34 0.61 -16.29
C ASN A 116 -1.60 -0.71 -16.05
N ASN A 117 -0.49 -0.98 -16.75
CA ASN A 117 0.31 -2.18 -16.50
C ASN A 117 0.93 -2.19 -15.08
N SER A 118 1.47 -1.04 -14.64
CA SER A 118 2.08 -0.88 -13.32
C SER A 118 1.08 -1.14 -12.18
N THR A 119 -0.13 -0.57 -12.29
CA THR A 119 -1.20 -0.80 -11.30
C THR A 119 -1.70 -2.24 -11.31
N VAL A 120 -1.75 -2.92 -12.45
CA VAL A 120 -2.08 -4.36 -12.54
C VAL A 120 -1.03 -5.23 -11.84
N GLN A 121 0.25 -4.92 -12.00
CA GLN A 121 1.33 -5.65 -11.31
C GLN A 121 1.25 -5.47 -9.79
N LEU A 122 0.98 -4.25 -9.30
CA LEU A 122 0.75 -3.97 -7.88
C LEU A 122 -0.47 -4.73 -7.33
N LYS A 123 -1.60 -4.71 -8.04
CA LYS A 123 -2.79 -5.48 -7.64
C LYS A 123 -2.49 -6.96 -7.54
N THR A 124 -1.76 -7.50 -8.52
CA THR A 124 -1.34 -8.90 -8.52
C THR A 124 -0.47 -9.23 -7.31
N TYR A 125 0.48 -8.36 -6.97
CA TYR A 125 1.34 -8.50 -5.80
C TYR A 125 0.54 -8.55 -4.49
N PHE A 126 -0.34 -7.58 -4.25
CA PHE A 126 -1.15 -7.57 -3.02
C PHE A 126 -2.20 -8.70 -2.99
N LYS A 127 -2.72 -9.13 -4.14
CA LYS A 127 -3.60 -10.30 -4.21
C LYS A 127 -2.86 -11.59 -3.82
N LYS A 128 -1.59 -11.74 -4.21
CA LYS A 128 -0.76 -12.88 -3.76
C LYS A 128 -0.56 -12.87 -2.24
N MET A 129 -0.35 -11.68 -1.64
CA MET A 129 -0.28 -11.54 -0.18
C MET A 129 -1.58 -11.95 0.49
N GLY A 130 -2.72 -11.42 0.04
CA GLY A 130 -4.03 -11.77 0.61
C GLY A 130 -4.30 -13.27 0.56
N ARG A 131 -4.03 -13.91 -0.59
CA ARG A 131 -4.16 -15.37 -0.72
C ARG A 131 -3.25 -16.13 0.25
N PHE A 132 -2.00 -15.68 0.42
CA PHE A 132 -1.09 -16.31 1.36
C PHE A 132 -1.60 -16.23 2.81
N LEU A 133 -2.17 -15.08 3.22
CA LEU A 133 -2.80 -14.93 4.54
C LEU A 133 -3.98 -15.90 4.72
N GLU A 134 -4.83 -16.03 3.69
CA GLU A 134 -5.94 -17.00 3.68
C GLU A 134 -5.44 -18.46 3.79
N GLU A 135 -4.40 -18.83 3.02
CA GLU A 135 -3.78 -20.17 3.05
C GLU A 135 -3.18 -20.50 4.42
N LYS A 136 -2.64 -19.50 5.12
CA LYS A 136 -2.13 -19.62 6.50
C LYS A 136 -3.22 -19.51 7.56
N ASN A 137 -4.49 -19.38 7.16
CA ASN A 137 -5.63 -19.18 8.05
C ASN A 137 -5.39 -18.05 9.07
N TYR A 138 -4.75 -16.97 8.60
CA TYR A 138 -4.51 -15.78 9.42
C TYR A 138 -3.75 -16.07 10.73
N SER A 139 -2.81 -17.01 10.64
CA SER A 139 -1.89 -17.34 11.71
C SER A 139 -1.11 -16.09 12.18
N SER A 140 -0.57 -16.14 13.40
CA SER A 140 0.26 -15.03 13.93
C SER A 140 1.55 -14.83 13.14
N CYS A 141 2.00 -15.89 12.44
CA CYS A 141 2.90 -15.84 11.28
C CYS A 141 2.06 -15.89 9.98
#